data_AF-A0A8T2RIS8-F1
#
_entry.id   AF-A0A8T2RIS8-F1
#
_cell.length_a   1.000
_cell.length_b   1.000
_cell.length_c   1.000
_cell.angle_alpha   90.00
_cell.angle_beta   90.00
_cell.angle_gamma   90.00
#
_symmetry.space_group_name_H-M   'P 1'
#
loop_
_entity.id
_entity.type
_entity.pdbx_description
1 polymer ?
#
loop_
_entity_poly.entity_id
_entity_poly.type
_entity_poly.pdbx_seq_one_letter_code
_entity_poly.pdbx_strand_id
1 'polypeptide(L)'
;MGRCKIEMKRIENKTTRQVTFCKRRAGLVKKARELSLLCDADVALIVFSPSGRLFEYAGSRDMQEIIRAYFAAGSSGSTLRTQSKLEAELSKLKEEANILKNDKRIRRGDVHALEALSEEELGSLETEVEAKLVKIRSLQKQIRELQFREQLKKVREREREREREMIPDRPSVQEEDLQRQNERLRQEIQELEHDSEQFELDESLRAFSSYFNVNSEPSDSFLELRLDNICKY
;
A
#
# COMPACT_ATOMS: atom_id res chain seq x y z
N MET A 1 -53.41 -33.53 -29.76
CA MET A 1 -52.06 -34.14 -29.81
C MET A 1 -51.94 -35.13 -28.65
N GLY A 2 -51.86 -36.43 -28.92
CA GLY A 2 -51.77 -37.49 -27.90
C GLY A 2 -50.38 -37.64 -27.27
N ARG A 3 -50.20 -38.66 -26.42
CA ARG A 3 -48.94 -38.96 -25.75
C ARG A 3 -48.03 -39.76 -26.68
N CYS A 4 -46.91 -39.18 -27.12
CA CYS A 4 -45.93 -39.86 -27.96
C CYS A 4 -44.86 -40.59 -27.12
N LYS A 5 -44.36 -41.71 -27.63
CA LYS A 5 -43.20 -42.40 -27.05
C LYS A 5 -41.94 -41.53 -27.22
N ILE A 6 -41.11 -41.47 -26.18
CA ILE A 6 -39.84 -40.74 -26.19
C ILE A 6 -38.70 -41.66 -25.72
N GLU A 7 -37.49 -41.43 -26.21
CA GLU A 7 -36.30 -42.16 -25.78
C GLU A 7 -35.89 -41.77 -24.35
N MET A 8 -35.34 -42.72 -23.59
CA MET A 8 -34.85 -42.49 -22.23
C MET A 8 -33.41 -41.93 -22.24
N LYS A 9 -33.28 -40.71 -22.77
CA LYS A 9 -32.04 -39.92 -22.77
C LYS A 9 -32.32 -38.48 -22.33
N ARG A 10 -31.27 -37.69 -22.12
CA ARG A 10 -31.40 -36.27 -21.80
C ARG A 10 -32.16 -35.56 -22.93
N ILE A 11 -33.15 -34.75 -22.57
CA ILE A 11 -33.87 -33.89 -23.53
C ILE A 11 -33.01 -32.67 -23.81
N GLU A 12 -32.56 -32.48 -25.06
CA GLU A 12 -31.66 -31.39 -25.41
C GLU A 12 -32.34 -30.02 -25.40
N ASN A 13 -33.53 -29.93 -26.00
CA ASN A 13 -34.31 -28.70 -26.05
C ASN A 13 -34.70 -28.25 -24.63
N LYS A 14 -34.23 -27.06 -24.23
CA LYS A 14 -34.43 -26.49 -22.88
C LYS A 14 -35.91 -26.31 -22.52
N THR A 15 -36.72 -25.79 -23.44
CA THR A 15 -38.16 -25.53 -23.21
C THR A 15 -38.92 -26.84 -23.02
N THR A 16 -38.70 -27.83 -23.91
CA THR A 16 -39.29 -29.16 -23.80
C THR A 16 -38.85 -29.87 -22.53
N ARG A 17 -37.57 -29.74 -22.16
CA ARG A 17 -37.02 -30.30 -20.91
C ARG A 17 -37.68 -29.68 -19.69
N GLN A 18 -37.89 -28.36 -19.65
CA GLN A 18 -38.53 -27.67 -18.53
C GLN A 18 -39.99 -28.11 -18.37
N VAL A 19 -40.76 -28.12 -19.45
CA VAL A 19 -42.17 -28.57 -19.41
C VAL A 19 -42.25 -30.04 -19.00
N THR A 20 -41.35 -30.88 -19.52
CA THR A 20 -41.30 -32.30 -19.17
C THR A 20 -40.90 -32.51 -17.71
N PHE A 21 -39.94 -31.75 -17.20
CA PHE A 21 -39.55 -31.76 -15.78
C PHE A 21 -40.75 -31.43 -14.90
N CYS A 22 -41.47 -30.34 -15.18
CA CYS A 22 -42.66 -29.97 -14.41
C CYS A 22 -43.71 -31.09 -14.39
N LYS A 23 -44.02 -31.68 -15.55
CA LYS A 23 -45.02 -32.76 -15.67
C LYS A 23 -44.56 -34.05 -14.99
N ARG A 24 -43.31 -34.49 -15.22
CA ARG A 24 -42.76 -35.72 -14.63
C ARG A 24 -42.59 -35.60 -13.13
N ARG A 25 -42.11 -34.46 -12.63
CA ARG A 25 -41.99 -34.18 -11.19
C ARG A 25 -43.35 -34.25 -10.52
N ALA A 26 -44.36 -33.57 -11.07
CA ALA A 26 -45.72 -33.61 -10.53
C ALA A 26 -46.30 -35.03 -10.55
N GLY A 27 -46.10 -35.78 -11.65
CA GLY A 27 -46.52 -37.18 -11.74
C GLY A 27 -45.81 -38.09 -10.73
N LEU A 28 -44.51 -37.88 -10.50
CA LEU A 28 -43.73 -38.64 -9.54
C LEU A 28 -44.18 -38.36 -8.10
N VAL A 29 -44.40 -37.08 -7.75
CA VAL A 29 -44.97 -36.70 -6.45
C VAL A 29 -46.33 -37.33 -6.24
N LYS A 30 -47.19 -37.35 -7.27
CA LYS A 30 -48.49 -38.03 -7.19
C LYS A 30 -48.34 -39.52 -6.88
N LYS A 31 -47.39 -40.20 -7.53
CA LYS A 31 -47.10 -41.62 -7.27
C LYS A 31 -46.51 -41.88 -5.89
N ALA A 32 -45.60 -41.03 -5.43
CA ALA A 32 -45.07 -41.09 -4.07
C ALA A 32 -46.18 -40.92 -3.02
N ARG A 33 -47.13 -40.01 -3.27
CA ARG A 33 -48.31 -39.80 -2.41
C ARG A 33 -49.26 -40.98 -2.42
N GLU A 34 -49.59 -41.52 -3.59
CA GLU A 34 -50.41 -42.72 -3.72
C GLU A 34 -49.79 -43.88 -2.93
N LEU A 35 -48.48 -44.13 -3.07
CA LEU A 35 -47.78 -45.18 -2.33
C LEU A 35 -47.82 -44.96 -0.81
N SER A 36 -47.51 -43.74 -0.37
CA SER A 36 -47.48 -43.40 1.05
C SER A 36 -48.85 -43.59 1.71
N LEU A 37 -49.93 -43.17 1.04
CA LEU A 37 -51.30 -43.31 1.57
C LEU A 37 -51.85 -44.73 1.48
N LEU A 38 -51.60 -45.45 0.38
CA LEU A 38 -52.17 -46.78 0.16
C LEU A 38 -51.51 -47.86 1.02
N CYS A 39 -50.23 -47.69 1.34
CA CYS A 39 -49.43 -48.71 2.02
C CYS A 39 -48.94 -48.26 3.41
N ASP A 40 -49.38 -47.10 3.90
CA ASP A 40 -48.90 -46.49 5.15
C ASP A 40 -47.37 -46.47 5.24
N ALA A 41 -46.74 -46.09 4.13
CA ALA A 41 -45.29 -46.10 3.99
C ALA A 41 -44.72 -44.68 4.08
N ASP A 42 -43.63 -44.52 4.81
CA ASP A 42 -42.84 -43.30 4.81
C ASP A 42 -42.11 -43.16 3.46
N VAL A 43 -42.52 -42.17 2.67
CA VAL A 43 -41.92 -41.88 1.36
C VAL A 43 -41.42 -40.45 1.35
N ALA A 44 -40.14 -40.26 1.04
CA ALA A 44 -39.51 -38.97 0.81
C ALA A 44 -38.97 -38.88 -0.63
N LEU A 45 -39.15 -37.72 -1.26
CA LEU A 45 -38.61 -37.42 -2.58
C LEU A 45 -37.92 -36.06 -2.56
N ILE A 46 -36.67 -36.02 -3.01
CA ILE A 46 -35.85 -34.80 -3.13
C ILE A 46 -35.42 -34.67 -4.59
N VAL A 47 -35.72 -33.53 -5.22
CA VAL A 47 -35.38 -33.26 -6.62
C VAL A 47 -34.74 -31.88 -6.74
N PHE A 48 -33.51 -31.84 -7.25
CA PHE A 48 -32.85 -30.60 -7.64
C PHE A 48 -33.01 -30.36 -9.14
N SER A 49 -33.47 -29.17 -9.53
CA SER A 49 -33.42 -28.78 -10.93
C SER A 49 -31.97 -28.48 -11.36
N PRO A 50 -31.68 -28.44 -12.67
CA PRO A 50 -30.38 -27.98 -13.17
C PRO A 50 -30.04 -26.53 -12.78
N SER A 51 -31.04 -25.74 -12.35
CA SER A 51 -30.83 -24.39 -11.83
C SER A 51 -30.58 -24.36 -10.32
N GLY A 52 -30.43 -25.51 -9.67
CA GLY A 52 -30.20 -25.63 -8.22
C GLY A 52 -31.46 -25.46 -7.37
N ARG A 53 -32.65 -25.34 -7.97
CA ARG A 53 -33.90 -25.19 -7.20
C ARG A 53 -34.32 -26.53 -6.60
N LEU A 54 -34.52 -26.52 -5.28
CA LEU A 54 -35.02 -27.67 -4.52
C LEU A 54 -36.53 -27.82 -4.70
N PHE A 55 -36.96 -29.05 -4.95
CA PHE A 55 -38.34 -29.49 -4.87
C PHE A 55 -38.40 -30.76 -4.05
N GLU A 56 -39.24 -30.76 -3.03
CA GLU A 56 -39.35 -31.89 -2.10
C GLU A 56 -40.80 -32.31 -1.88
N TYR A 57 -40.96 -33.56 -1.47
CA TYR A 57 -42.20 -34.15 -0.99
C TYR A 57 -41.88 -35.11 0.15
N ALA A 58 -42.63 -35.01 1.24
CA ALA A 58 -42.65 -35.97 2.34
C ALA A 58 -44.09 -36.44 2.55
N GLY A 59 -44.25 -37.71 2.91
CA GLY A 59 -45.54 -38.33 3.20
C GLY A 59 -46.11 -37.91 4.56
N SER A 60 -46.42 -38.89 5.41
CA SER A 60 -47.04 -38.66 6.73
C SER A 60 -46.09 -38.01 7.74
N ARG A 61 -44.77 -38.26 7.64
CA ARG A 61 -43.74 -37.69 8.51
C ARG A 61 -43.03 -36.52 7.86
N ASP A 62 -42.43 -35.67 8.69
CA ASP A 62 -41.59 -34.57 8.23
C ASP A 62 -40.35 -35.09 7.48
N MET A 63 -39.91 -34.35 6.46
CA MET A 63 -38.72 -34.70 5.66
C MET A 63 -37.50 -34.97 6.55
N GLN A 64 -37.30 -34.14 7.58
CA GLN A 64 -36.19 -34.28 8.52
C GLN A 64 -36.27 -35.59 9.32
N GLU A 65 -37.47 -36.05 9.67
CA GLU A 65 -37.67 -37.31 10.39
C GLU A 65 -37.37 -38.51 9.51
N ILE A 66 -37.84 -38.51 8.26
CA ILE A 66 -37.57 -39.59 7.30
C ILE A 66 -36.06 -39.67 7.02
N ILE A 67 -35.39 -38.52 6.84
CA ILE A 67 -33.93 -38.46 6.65
C ILE A 67 -33.19 -38.98 7.89
N ARG A 68 -33.61 -38.58 9.10
CA ARG A 68 -33.02 -39.11 10.35
C ARG A 68 -33.21 -40.62 10.47
N ALA A 69 -34.41 -41.12 10.19
CA ALA A 69 -34.72 -42.54 10.19
C ALA A 69 -33.89 -43.30 9.14
N TYR A 70 -33.70 -42.72 7.94
CA TYR A 70 -32.81 -43.26 6.91
C TYR A 70 -31.36 -43.35 7.37
N PHE A 71 -30.82 -42.31 8.01
CA PHE A 71 -29.46 -42.35 8.55
C PHE A 71 -29.32 -43.35 9.71
N ALA A 72 -30.32 -43.45 10.58
CA ALA A 72 -30.35 -44.42 11.68
C ALA A 72 -30.43 -45.87 11.16
N ALA A 73 -31.32 -46.15 10.21
CA ALA A 73 -31.47 -47.44 9.55
C ALA A 73 -30.27 -47.78 8.64
N GLY A 74 -29.69 -46.76 8.02
CA GLY A 74 -28.50 -46.79 7.17
C GLY A 74 -27.18 -46.90 7.92
N SER A 75 -27.20 -47.39 9.17
CA SER A 75 -26.03 -47.82 9.95
C SER A 75 -25.23 -48.97 9.31
N SER A 76 -25.33 -49.15 8.00
CA SER A 76 -24.39 -49.85 7.14
C SER A 76 -23.15 -48.98 6.90
N GLY A 77 -22.36 -48.78 7.95
CA GLY A 77 -20.91 -48.77 7.90
C GLY A 77 -20.14 -47.53 7.40
N SER A 78 -20.63 -46.68 6.50
CA SER A 78 -19.81 -45.59 5.92
C SER A 78 -20.06 -44.21 6.53
N THR A 79 -21.32 -43.81 6.71
CA THR A 79 -21.67 -42.46 7.21
C THR A 79 -21.40 -42.29 8.71
N LEU A 80 -21.65 -43.32 9.53
CA LEU A 80 -21.33 -43.30 10.96
C LEU A 80 -19.84 -43.10 11.24
N ARG A 81 -18.96 -43.65 10.40
CA ARG A 81 -17.50 -43.48 10.56
C ARG A 81 -17.05 -42.05 10.27
N THR A 82 -17.69 -41.38 9.31
CA THR A 82 -17.37 -39.98 9.01
C THR A 82 -17.92 -39.06 10.09
N GLN A 83 -19.14 -39.35 10.58
CA GLN A 83 -19.75 -38.60 11.67
C GLN A 83 -18.98 -38.76 12.99
N SER A 84 -18.57 -39.98 13.35
CA SER A 84 -17.77 -40.22 14.55
C SER A 84 -16.39 -39.56 14.49
N LYS A 85 -15.77 -39.52 13.29
CA LYS A 85 -14.51 -38.78 13.08
C LYS A 85 -14.70 -37.28 13.21
N LEU A 86 -15.75 -36.72 12.61
CA LEU A 86 -16.07 -35.29 12.72
C LEU A 86 -16.41 -34.89 14.16
N GLU A 87 -17.12 -35.74 14.89
CA GLU A 87 -17.43 -35.52 16.31
C GLU A 87 -16.17 -35.57 17.18
N ALA A 88 -15.26 -36.51 16.91
CA ALA A 88 -13.97 -36.58 17.59
C ALA A 88 -13.10 -35.34 17.31
N GLU A 89 -13.03 -34.89 16.05
CA GLU A 89 -12.32 -33.66 15.68
C GLU A 89 -12.96 -32.42 16.30
N LEU A 90 -14.30 -32.33 16.32
CA LEU A 90 -15.00 -31.25 17.03
C LEU A 90 -14.72 -31.27 18.53
N SER A 91 -14.60 -32.44 19.14
CA SER A 91 -14.26 -32.57 20.57
C SER A 91 -12.85 -32.04 20.84
N LYS A 92 -11.86 -32.42 20.01
CA LYS A 92 -10.48 -31.92 20.13
C LYS A 92 -10.41 -30.41 19.96
N LEU A 93 -11.07 -29.86 18.93
CA LEU A 93 -11.10 -28.42 18.69
C LEU A 93 -11.77 -27.65 19.82
N LYS A 94 -12.82 -28.22 20.43
CA LYS A 94 -13.46 -27.61 21.62
C LYS A 94 -12.55 -27.63 22.83
N GLU A 95 -11.79 -28.71 23.04
CA GLU A 95 -10.81 -28.82 24.12
C GLU A 95 -9.68 -27.81 23.94
N GLU A 96 -9.11 -27.70 22.74
CA GLU A 96 -8.08 -26.71 22.40
C GLU A 96 -8.60 -25.28 22.60
N ALA A 97 -9.83 -24.98 22.17
CA ALA A 97 -10.46 -23.69 22.38
C ALA A 97 -10.65 -23.37 23.87
N ASN A 98 -10.97 -24.37 24.70
CA ASN A 98 -11.08 -24.21 26.14
C ASN A 98 -9.72 -23.96 26.80
N ILE A 99 -8.67 -24.68 26.41
CA ILE A 99 -7.30 -24.47 26.88
C ILE A 99 -6.86 -23.04 26.55
N LEU A 100 -7.00 -22.61 25.30
CA LEU A 100 -6.66 -21.25 24.87
C LEU A 100 -7.47 -20.17 25.58
N LYS A 101 -8.76 -20.42 25.84
CA LYS A 101 -9.60 -19.52 26.61
C LYS A 101 -9.13 -19.42 28.05
N ASN A 102 -8.71 -20.53 28.66
CA ASN A 102 -8.21 -20.54 30.03
C ASN A 102 -6.84 -19.85 30.14
N ASP A 103 -5.91 -20.12 29.23
CA ASP A 103 -4.61 -19.43 29.15
C ASP A 103 -4.79 -17.91 29.04
N LYS A 104 -5.75 -17.44 28.22
CA LYS A 104 -6.08 -16.00 28.15
C LYS A 104 -6.60 -15.42 29.46
N ARG A 105 -7.36 -16.18 30.26
CA ARG A 105 -7.85 -15.73 31.57
C ARG A 105 -6.70 -15.64 32.57
N ILE A 106 -5.84 -16.65 32.60
CA ILE A 106 -4.63 -16.70 33.40
C ILE A 106 -3.73 -15.49 33.09
N ARG A 107 -3.43 -15.25 31.80
CA ARG A 107 -2.58 -14.12 31.36
C ARG A 107 -3.20 -12.75 31.62
N ARG A 108 -4.53 -12.65 31.81
CA ARG A 108 -5.22 -11.43 32.22
C ARG A 108 -5.22 -11.21 33.73
N GLY A 109 -4.80 -12.20 34.53
CA GLY A 109 -4.86 -12.14 35.98
C GLY A 109 -6.25 -12.41 36.56
N ASP A 110 -7.08 -13.22 35.91
CA ASP A 110 -8.36 -13.65 36.48
C ASP A 110 -8.11 -14.57 37.69
N VAL A 111 -8.52 -14.11 38.88
CA VAL A 111 -8.26 -14.77 40.17
C VAL A 111 -8.73 -16.22 40.16
N HIS A 112 -9.94 -16.49 39.66
CA HIS A 112 -10.49 -17.86 39.63
C HIS A 112 -9.77 -18.78 38.65
N ALA A 113 -9.12 -18.24 37.63
CA ALA A 113 -8.33 -19.04 36.71
C ALA A 113 -6.94 -19.36 37.30
N LEU A 114 -6.40 -18.45 38.12
CA LEU A 114 -5.12 -18.64 38.83
C LEU A 114 -5.26 -19.60 40.02
N GLU A 115 -6.38 -19.55 40.76
CA GLU A 115 -6.70 -20.49 41.85
C GLU A 115 -6.76 -21.95 41.41
N ALA A 116 -7.03 -22.18 40.12
CA ALA A 116 -7.14 -23.51 39.54
C ALA A 116 -5.77 -24.10 39.10
N LEU A 117 -4.69 -23.32 39.15
CA LEU A 117 -3.35 -23.77 38.78
C LEU A 117 -2.67 -24.51 39.93
N SER A 118 -1.82 -25.46 39.58
CA SER A 118 -0.90 -26.08 40.54
C SER A 118 0.19 -25.10 41.00
N GLU A 119 0.83 -25.41 42.12
CA GLU A 119 1.93 -24.61 42.67
C GLU A 119 3.11 -24.49 41.68
N GLU A 120 3.43 -25.56 40.95
CA GLU A 120 4.46 -25.57 39.91
C GLU A 120 4.10 -24.66 38.73
N GLU A 121 2.86 -24.72 38.24
CA GLU A 121 2.38 -23.87 37.15
C GLU A 121 2.37 -22.40 37.55
N LEU A 122 1.93 -22.10 38.78
CA LEU A 122 1.90 -20.74 39.30
C LEU A 122 3.33 -20.16 39.46
N GLY A 123 4.27 -20.96 39.96
CA GLY A 123 5.68 -20.57 40.06
C GLY A 123 6.32 -20.36 38.68
N SER A 124 6.00 -21.21 37.69
CA SER A 124 6.48 -20.99 36.32
C SER A 124 5.96 -19.68 35.73
N LEU A 125 4.69 -19.34 35.98
CA LEU A 125 4.08 -18.09 35.54
C LEU A 125 4.71 -16.88 36.23
N GLU A 126 5.01 -16.98 37.53
CA GLU A 126 5.71 -15.94 38.30
C GLU A 126 7.08 -15.64 37.67
N THR A 127 7.90 -16.66 37.43
CA THR A 127 9.22 -16.47 36.79
C THR A 127 9.12 -15.87 35.39
N GLU A 128 8.10 -16.25 34.60
CA GLU A 128 7.83 -15.67 33.28
C GLU A 128 7.49 -14.18 33.38
N VAL A 129 6.63 -13.80 34.34
CA VAL A 129 6.22 -12.42 34.59
C VAL A 129 7.39 -11.57 35.07
N GLU A 130 8.21 -12.08 35.99
CA GLU A 130 9.42 -11.41 36.48
C GLU A 130 10.43 -11.14 35.36
N ALA A 131 10.72 -12.14 34.53
CA ALA A 131 11.63 -11.99 33.39
C ALA A 131 11.13 -10.91 32.41
N LYS A 132 9.83 -10.91 32.11
CA LYS A 132 9.19 -9.87 31.28
C LYS A 132 9.27 -8.49 31.93
N LEU A 133 9.06 -8.38 33.24
CA LEU A 133 9.20 -7.12 33.99
C LEU A 133 10.62 -6.55 33.90
N VAL A 134 11.65 -7.39 34.06
CA VAL A 134 13.05 -6.98 33.90
C VAL A 134 13.29 -6.43 32.49
N LYS A 135 12.79 -7.11 31.46
CA LYS A 135 12.93 -6.65 30.08
C LYS A 135 12.22 -5.32 29.82
N ILE A 136 10.99 -5.16 30.33
CA ILE A 136 10.22 -3.90 30.23
C ILE A 136 11.00 -2.76 30.88
N ARG A 137 11.51 -2.95 32.10
CA ARG A 137 12.30 -1.93 32.82
C ARG A 137 13.57 -1.52 32.05
N SER A 138 14.25 -2.50 31.45
CA SER A 138 15.42 -2.25 30.58
C SER A 138 15.06 -1.39 29.36
N LEU A 139 13.99 -1.73 28.65
CA LEU A 139 13.52 -0.98 27.49
C LEU A 139 13.10 0.44 27.88
N GLN A 140 12.40 0.61 29.01
CA GLN A 140 12.03 1.93 29.54
C GLN A 140 13.27 2.80 29.86
N LYS A 141 14.37 2.19 30.33
CA LYS A 141 15.63 2.91 30.54
C LYS A 141 16.23 3.37 29.20
N GLN A 142 16.29 2.48 28.21
CA GLN A 142 16.81 2.80 26.88
C GLN A 142 16.01 3.93 26.21
N ILE A 143 14.67 3.88 26.29
CA ILE A 143 13.79 4.93 25.75
C ILE A 143 14.09 6.28 26.42
N ARG A 144 14.21 6.30 27.75
CA ARG A 144 14.56 7.53 28.50
C ARG A 144 15.92 8.09 28.09
N GLU A 145 16.93 7.24 27.91
CA GLU A 145 18.26 7.66 27.46
C GLU A 145 18.24 8.25 26.04
N LEU A 146 17.46 7.65 25.13
CA LEU A 146 17.29 8.17 23.77
C LEU A 146 16.60 9.53 23.77
N GLN A 147 15.53 9.68 24.56
CA GLN A 147 14.83 10.95 24.72
C GLN A 147 15.74 12.04 25.30
N PHE A 148 16.54 11.72 26.31
CA PHE A 148 17.50 12.65 26.89
C PHE A 148 18.57 13.08 25.88
N ARG A 149 19.10 12.13 25.10
CA ARG A 149 20.08 12.40 24.04
C ARG A 149 19.50 13.32 22.96
N GLU A 150 18.24 13.13 22.60
CA GLU A 150 17.56 13.99 21.62
C GLU A 150 17.39 15.42 22.15
N GLN A 151 16.99 15.58 23.42
CA GLN A 151 16.89 16.90 24.04
C GLN A 151 18.24 17.62 24.07
N LEU A 152 19.32 16.92 24.41
CA LEU A 152 20.69 17.49 24.38
C LEU A 152 21.11 17.96 22.99
N LYS A 153 20.74 17.23 21.93
CA LYS A 153 21.02 17.67 20.56
C LYS A 153 20.32 18.99 20.24
N LYS A 154 19.03 19.11 20.59
CA LYS A 154 18.25 20.34 20.38
C LYS A 154 18.84 21.54 21.12
N VAL A 155 19.34 21.34 22.35
CA VAL A 155 20.00 22.41 23.10
C VAL A 155 21.30 22.82 22.43
N ARG A 156 22.15 21.86 22.05
CA ARG A 156 23.42 22.14 21.36
C ARG A 156 23.25 22.84 20.01
N GLU A 157 22.20 22.51 19.27
CA GLU A 157 21.87 23.19 18.00
C GLU A 157 21.50 24.65 18.25
N ARG A 158 20.64 24.92 19.24
CA ARG A 158 20.31 26.30 19.65
C ARG A 158 21.51 27.10 20.13
N GLU A 159 22.44 26.46 20.85
CA GLU A 159 23.68 27.12 21.27
C GLU A 159 24.54 27.50 20.06
N ARG A 160 24.71 26.60 19.07
CA ARG A 160 25.43 26.91 17.83
C ARG A 160 24.75 28.00 16.99
N GLU A 161 23.43 28.02 16.95
CA GLU A 161 22.67 29.09 16.27
C GLU A 161 22.93 30.44 16.94
N ARG A 162 22.88 30.50 18.28
CA ARG A 162 23.23 31.71 19.04
C ARG A 162 24.66 32.15 18.81
N GLU A 163 25.62 31.22 18.80
CA GLU A 163 27.03 31.54 18.51
C GLU A 163 27.20 32.13 17.11
N ARG A 164 26.46 31.61 16.11
CA ARG A 164 26.47 32.15 14.74
C ARG A 164 25.85 33.55 14.66
N GLU A 165 24.77 33.81 15.39
CA GLU A 165 24.14 35.14 15.44
C GLU A 165 25.01 36.16 16.20
N MET A 166 25.83 35.71 17.16
CA MET A 166 26.64 36.57 18.02
C MET A 166 27.99 36.96 17.40
N ILE A 167 28.44 36.26 16.35
CA ILE A 167 29.58 36.68 15.52
C ILE A 167 29.02 37.56 14.38
N PRO A 168 29.20 38.89 14.43
CA PRO A 168 28.85 39.70 13.28
C PRO A 168 29.84 39.38 12.16
N ASP A 169 29.36 39.12 10.94
CA ASP A 169 30.14 39.29 9.70
C ASP A 169 30.47 40.79 9.56
N ARG A 170 31.34 41.30 10.43
CA ARG A 170 31.92 42.63 10.30
C ARG A 170 33.27 42.42 9.62
N PRO A 171 33.43 42.76 8.33
CA PRO A 171 34.77 42.88 7.77
C PRO A 171 35.55 43.83 8.69
N SER A 172 36.79 43.47 8.98
CA SER A 172 37.63 44.33 9.81
C SER A 172 37.73 45.72 9.16
N VAL A 173 37.83 46.81 9.92
CA VAL A 173 37.96 48.17 9.36
C VAL A 173 39.11 48.23 8.33
N GLN A 174 40.17 47.45 8.56
CA GLN A 174 41.28 47.25 7.64
C GLN A 174 40.84 46.67 6.28
N GLU A 175 39.91 45.73 6.29
CA GLU A 175 39.40 45.03 5.11
C GLU A 175 38.46 45.93 4.30
N GLU A 176 37.64 46.75 4.98
CA GLU A 176 36.85 47.80 4.31
C GLU A 176 37.75 48.87 3.67
N ASP A 177 38.81 49.30 4.35
CA ASP A 177 39.76 50.28 3.82
C ASP A 177 40.56 49.71 2.63
N LEU A 178 40.99 48.45 2.71
CA LEU A 178 41.64 47.74 1.61
C LEU A 178 40.71 47.57 0.39
N GLN A 179 39.43 47.30 0.61
CA GLN A 179 38.43 47.21 -0.46
C GLN A 179 38.22 48.57 -1.12
N ARG A 180 38.09 49.65 -0.34
CA ARG A 180 37.99 51.03 -0.87
C ARG A 180 39.22 51.44 -1.66
N GLN A 181 40.42 51.09 -1.18
CA GLN A 181 41.66 51.39 -1.90
C GLN A 181 41.75 50.60 -3.22
N ASN A 182 41.34 49.33 -3.23
CA ASN A 182 41.27 48.52 -4.45
C ASN A 182 40.26 49.05 -5.47
N GLU A 183 39.09 49.53 -5.02
CA GLU A 183 38.10 50.16 -5.91
C GLU A 183 38.63 51.45 -6.54
N ARG A 184 39.32 52.30 -5.76
CA ARG A 184 39.95 53.51 -6.29
C ARG A 184 41.02 53.20 -7.33
N LEU A 185 41.91 52.25 -7.04
CA LEU A 185 42.96 51.84 -7.98
C LEU A 185 42.37 51.27 -9.27
N ARG A 186 41.23 50.56 -9.20
CA ARG A 186 40.52 50.08 -10.40
C ARG A 186 39.96 51.22 -11.25
N GLN A 187 39.41 52.26 -10.62
CA GLN A 187 38.93 53.45 -11.33
C GLN A 187 40.08 54.21 -12.00
N GLU A 188 41.20 54.39 -11.29
CA GLU A 188 42.37 55.09 -11.81
C GLU A 188 43.02 54.34 -13.00
N ILE A 189 43.06 53.00 -12.95
CA ILE A 189 43.50 52.18 -14.08
C ILE A 189 42.56 52.37 -15.28
N GLN A 190 41.25 52.38 -15.06
CA GLN A 190 40.28 52.55 -16.14
C GLN A 190 40.37 53.93 -16.80
N GLU A 191 40.66 54.98 -16.02
CA GLU A 191 40.91 56.33 -16.54
C GLU A 191 42.19 56.38 -17.38
N LEU A 192 43.28 55.78 -16.91
CA LEU A 192 44.54 55.70 -17.66
C LEU A 192 44.42 54.87 -18.94
N GLU A 193 43.65 53.79 -18.93
CA GLU A 193 43.33 53.01 -20.12
C GLU A 193 42.55 53.86 -21.13
N HIS A 194 41.55 54.63 -20.68
CA HIS A 194 40.79 55.52 -21.55
C HIS A 194 41.66 56.65 -22.15
N ASP A 195 42.55 57.25 -21.35
CA ASP A 195 43.46 58.29 -21.79
C ASP A 195 44.51 57.73 -22.78
N SER A 196 44.97 56.49 -22.58
CA SER A 196 45.86 55.80 -23.54
C SER A 196 45.15 55.53 -24.86
N GLU A 197 43.90 55.07 -24.84
CA GLU A 197 43.11 54.87 -26.06
C GLU A 197 42.85 56.19 -26.80
N GLN A 198 42.58 57.29 -26.08
CA GLN A 198 42.45 58.62 -26.68
C GLN A 198 43.77 59.10 -27.29
N PHE A 199 44.91 58.85 -26.65
CA PHE A 199 46.23 59.22 -27.16
C PHE A 199 46.58 58.47 -28.44
N GLU A 200 46.31 57.15 -28.51
CA GLU A 200 46.54 56.35 -29.73
C GLU A 200 45.66 56.80 -30.90
N LEU A 201 44.41 57.20 -30.65
CA LEU A 201 43.51 57.77 -31.65
C LEU A 201 44.02 59.11 -32.19
N ASP A 202 44.52 59.99 -31.32
CA ASP A 202 45.03 61.31 -31.69
C ASP A 202 46.38 61.22 -32.44
N GLU A 203 47.23 60.27 -32.07
CA GLU A 203 48.48 59.96 -32.78
C GLU A 203 48.23 59.35 -34.16
N SER A 204 47.23 58.46 -34.27
CA SER A 204 46.79 57.88 -35.54
C SER A 204 46.22 58.96 -36.49
N LEU A 205 45.45 59.91 -35.97
CA LEU A 205 44.94 61.06 -36.74
C LEU A 205 46.06 62.00 -37.21
N ARG A 206 47.08 62.24 -36.38
CA ARG A 206 48.27 63.02 -36.77
C ARG A 206 49.10 62.32 -37.85
N ALA A 207 49.31 61.00 -37.73
CA ALA A 207 50.00 60.21 -38.74
C ALA A 207 49.25 60.22 -40.08
N PHE A 208 47.93 60.10 -40.05
CA PHE A 208 47.08 60.19 -41.25
C PHE A 208 47.15 61.57 -41.92
N SER A 209 47.12 62.65 -41.12
CA SER A 209 47.23 64.03 -41.62
C SER A 209 48.61 64.34 -42.20
N SER A 210 49.68 63.71 -41.71
CA SER A 210 51.04 63.88 -42.23
C SER A 210 51.25 63.16 -43.56
N TYR A 211 50.60 62.03 -43.79
CA TYR A 211 50.77 61.23 -45.01
C TYR A 211 50.12 61.87 -46.25
N PHE A 212 49.09 62.69 -46.05
CA PHE A 212 48.36 63.36 -47.13
C PHE A 212 48.88 64.76 -47.49
N ASN A 213 49.84 65.34 -46.76
CA ASN A 213 50.16 66.77 -46.86
C ASN A 213 51.59 67.12 -47.29
N VAL A 214 52.23 66.30 -48.13
CA VAL A 214 53.48 66.70 -48.83
C VAL A 214 53.51 66.15 -50.25
N ASN A 215 53.53 67.08 -51.21
CA ASN A 215 53.64 66.95 -52.67
C ASN A 215 52.29 66.65 -53.37
N SER A 216 51.78 67.51 -54.25
CA SER A 216 52.52 68.08 -55.37
C SER A 216 51.93 69.40 -55.88
N GLU A 217 52.84 70.27 -56.32
CA GLU A 217 52.64 71.25 -57.38
C GLU A 217 51.86 70.64 -58.57
N PRO A 218 51.01 71.39 -59.28
CA PRO A 218 50.05 70.78 -60.18
C PRO A 218 50.67 70.49 -61.55
N SER A 219 50.95 69.21 -61.81
CA SER A 219 50.97 68.64 -63.16
C SER A 219 50.03 67.43 -63.22
N ASP A 220 49.19 67.44 -64.25
CA ASP A 220 48.32 66.37 -64.78
C ASP A 220 47.17 65.77 -63.93
N SER A 221 46.07 65.55 -64.65
CA SER A 221 44.84 64.81 -64.33
C SER A 221 43.79 65.52 -63.47
N PHE A 222 42.75 66.00 -64.16
CA PHE A 222 41.61 66.73 -63.61
C PHE A 222 40.38 65.80 -63.52
N LEU A 223 39.89 65.61 -62.29
CA LEU A 223 38.52 65.28 -61.86
C LEU A 223 37.88 63.93 -62.22
N GLU A 224 37.56 63.13 -61.20
CA GLU A 224 36.24 63.06 -60.54
C GLU A 224 36.36 62.09 -59.34
N LEU A 225 36.18 62.54 -58.10
CA LEU A 225 34.88 62.49 -57.40
C LEU A 225 34.14 61.15 -57.61
N ARG A 226 33.94 60.42 -56.51
CA ARG A 226 32.63 60.15 -55.87
C ARG A 226 32.57 58.75 -55.24
N LEU A 227 31.77 58.67 -54.18
CA LEU A 227 31.26 57.52 -53.42
C LEU A 227 32.04 57.28 -52.11
N ASP A 228 31.54 57.56 -50.91
CA ASP A 228 30.14 57.58 -50.41
C ASP A 228 29.30 56.45 -51.01
N ASN A 229 29.44 55.25 -50.46
CA ASN A 229 28.36 54.67 -49.66
C ASN A 229 28.53 53.15 -49.51
N ILE A 230 28.56 52.74 -48.24
CA ILE A 230 27.61 51.81 -47.63
C ILE A 230 27.66 50.33 -48.06
N CYS A 231 27.55 49.51 -47.00
CA CYS A 231 27.24 48.09 -46.92
C CYS A 231 28.39 47.10 -47.10
N LYS A 232 28.86 46.59 -45.96
CA LYS A 232 28.73 45.17 -45.54
C LYS A 232 29.12 45.08 -44.04
N TYR A 233 28.16 44.71 -43.19
CA TYR A 233 27.98 43.35 -42.66
C TYR A 233 29.13 42.93 -41.75
#